data_AF-A0A8T0GH15-F1
#
_entry.id   AF-A0A8T0GH15-F1
#
_cell.length_a   1.000
_cell.length_b   1.000
_cell.length_c   1.000
_cell.angle_alpha   90.00
_cell.angle_beta   90.00
_cell.angle_gamma   90.00
#
_symmetry.space_group_name_H-M   'P 1'
#
loop_
_entity.id
_entity.type
_entity.pdbx_description
1 polymer ?
#
loop_
_entity_poly.entity_id
_entity_poly.type
_entity_poly.pdbx_seq_one_letter_code
_entity_poly.pdbx_strand_id
1 'polypeptide(L)'
;MGSPTFQKTKPVSSVDRLQVYRVWGVTIAVITVVVFSSIFITSDLSPLGIINGTSPQEQIDLIAKQQVSESIAPRNDAVVQAFVAELQQATAHATGKDSEGNWFQQSQWNRDYPCLSRTELPQKYSRRNYVRDLAPNPQWRAVLREYAKLHRTCMRKVGNVTAYFMSRNTSLDCQFTVVDTDEIGIGNRFLVIASAVLYSILTKRVVLLAGDEDFIPEGLLCEPFEGSSWRGFDVNRIVTPYRGGENPFWNNSGSFHSRIDEAVKDGKPFDDYAVANIDAQSWVGQPHSRFYCDVEQENYKNVTFMYLTGMLYFLPKLFTVPSFRPVLEALFPDRMALTSILREVMLPADEVWTRVQRMEQTYLEDRVDRRLGVQLRYRGGWGEYNGKFHTIAGRVLQCALDNNILPPMVKNTERGNNEPALAMRMITVFVASLYEGVKNNLTETFLRHPTATGDAVKVVQLSSEGDQKFGKLVYQGALAEVLTLSFSDHLFVTPKSTFSGLAQAYGGVVPWFIDWRDNITESGPCTRAQTVDVCFQAPFDYNIKCPYDHERHDKNISEVYPDVQPCLAVDTGGLQLITKNDMSMELLR
;
A
#
# COMPACT_ATOMS: atom_id res chain seq x y z
N MET A 1 41.49 13.88 39.18
CA MET A 1 42.62 14.82 39.01
C MET A 1 43.52 14.21 37.94
N GLY A 2 43.86 14.82 36.82
CA GLY A 2 43.55 16.12 36.23
C GLY A 2 44.16 16.13 34.81
N SER A 3 43.52 16.84 33.89
CA SER A 3 44.17 17.44 32.72
C SER A 3 45.04 18.65 33.18
N PRO A 4 45.60 19.48 32.29
CA PRO A 4 46.51 19.25 31.15
C PRO A 4 47.75 20.20 31.23
N THR A 5 48.66 20.18 30.25
CA THR A 5 49.38 21.42 29.84
C THR A 5 49.89 21.41 28.40
N PHE A 6 49.83 22.61 27.82
CA PHE A 6 50.07 23.08 26.45
C PHE A 6 51.53 23.49 26.16
N GLN A 7 51.91 23.54 24.87
CA GLN A 7 52.59 24.68 24.17
C GLN A 7 52.77 24.32 22.67
N LYS A 8 52.06 24.91 21.69
CA LYS A 8 52.26 26.18 20.93
C LYS A 8 53.68 26.38 20.35
N THR A 9 53.81 26.42 19.01
CA THR A 9 54.01 27.61 18.12
C THR A 9 54.37 27.08 16.70
N LYS A 10 54.22 27.71 15.52
CA LYS A 10 53.45 28.82 14.89
C LYS A 10 53.65 28.65 13.34
N PRO A 11 52.84 29.28 12.46
CA PRO A 11 52.77 29.03 11.02
C PRO A 11 53.32 30.17 10.12
N VAL A 12 53.49 29.90 8.81
CA VAL A 12 53.74 30.87 7.71
C VAL A 12 53.04 30.32 6.44
N SER A 13 51.93 30.94 5.98
CA SER A 13 51.77 31.91 4.87
C SER A 13 52.07 31.31 3.48
N SER A 14 51.38 31.58 2.37
CA SER A 14 50.49 32.66 1.87
C SER A 14 49.75 32.06 0.63
N VAL A 15 48.62 32.53 0.10
CA VAL A 15 48.40 33.82 -0.60
C VAL A 15 46.87 34.10 -0.75
N ASP A 16 46.48 35.30 -0.28
CA ASP A 16 45.48 36.31 -0.71
C ASP A 16 44.27 35.92 -1.59
N ARG A 17 43.00 36.22 -1.24
CA ARG A 17 42.30 37.53 -1.02
C ARG A 17 42.36 38.45 -2.26
N LEU A 18 41.30 39.11 -2.75
CA LEU A 18 40.27 39.93 -2.09
C LEU A 18 39.07 40.17 -3.05
N GLN A 19 37.85 40.16 -2.50
CA GLN A 19 36.77 41.08 -2.92
C GLN A 19 37.08 42.49 -2.38
N VAL A 20 36.48 43.56 -2.95
CA VAL A 20 35.86 44.68 -2.20
C VAL A 20 35.19 45.74 -3.11
N TYR A 21 33.87 45.93 -2.89
CA TYR A 21 33.08 47.19 -2.74
C TYR A 21 32.60 48.09 -3.92
N ARG A 22 31.26 48.06 -4.13
CA ARG A 22 30.21 49.07 -3.75
C ARG A 22 29.99 50.39 -4.56
N VAL A 23 28.73 50.49 -5.04
CA VAL A 23 27.73 51.61 -5.11
C VAL A 23 27.67 52.64 -6.27
N TRP A 24 26.48 52.72 -6.90
CA TRP A 24 25.56 53.88 -7.14
C TRP A 24 24.95 53.90 -8.56
N GLY A 25 23.63 54.13 -8.65
CA GLY A 25 22.99 54.62 -9.89
C GLY A 25 21.56 54.16 -10.13
N VAL A 26 20.59 54.91 -9.59
CA VAL A 26 19.13 54.83 -9.89
C VAL A 26 18.84 55.57 -11.21
N THR A 27 18.03 55.02 -12.13
CA THR A 27 17.09 55.80 -12.96
C THR A 27 15.92 54.92 -13.48
N ILE A 28 14.73 55.53 -13.53
CA ILE A 28 13.38 54.98 -13.77
C ILE A 28 12.89 55.31 -15.20
N ALA A 29 12.00 54.45 -15.76
CA ALA A 29 10.95 54.71 -16.79
C ALA A 29 11.36 54.89 -18.28
N VAL A 30 10.63 54.50 -19.36
CA VAL A 30 9.27 53.94 -19.64
C VAL A 30 9.09 53.78 -21.19
N ILE A 31 8.20 52.86 -21.67
CA ILE A 31 7.48 52.77 -22.99
C ILE A 31 8.25 52.38 -24.29
N THR A 32 7.77 51.65 -25.33
CA THR A 32 6.73 50.63 -25.67
C THR A 32 6.92 50.25 -27.17
N VAL A 33 6.39 49.09 -27.63
CA VAL A 33 6.07 48.63 -29.02
C VAL A 33 7.30 48.32 -29.92
N VAL A 34 7.47 47.28 -30.73
CA VAL A 34 6.69 46.49 -31.73
C VAL A 34 7.55 45.20 -31.96
N VAL A 35 7.10 43.96 -32.14
CA VAL A 35 6.59 43.33 -33.38
C VAL A 35 6.26 41.86 -33.03
N PHE A 36 4.98 41.47 -33.13
CA PHE A 36 4.58 40.09 -33.35
C PHE A 36 4.33 39.92 -34.86
N SER A 37 4.97 38.93 -35.48
CA SER A 37 4.64 38.46 -36.83
C SER A 37 4.42 36.94 -36.77
N SER A 38 3.14 36.58 -36.80
CA SER A 38 2.55 35.52 -37.62
C SER A 38 3.18 34.12 -37.65
N ILE A 39 2.55 33.16 -36.96
CA ILE A 39 2.17 31.88 -37.59
C ILE A 39 0.75 31.52 -37.14
N PHE A 40 -0.17 31.52 -38.11
CA PHE A 40 -1.52 30.98 -38.01
C PHE A 40 -1.44 29.45 -37.93
N ILE A 41 -2.05 28.84 -36.90
CA ILE A 41 -2.67 27.52 -37.03
C ILE A 41 -4.07 27.61 -36.45
N THR A 42 -5.03 27.32 -37.31
CA THR A 42 -6.46 27.25 -37.09
C THR A 42 -6.81 26.09 -36.16
N SER A 43 -7.56 26.35 -35.09
CA SER A 43 -8.46 25.35 -34.49
C SER A 43 -9.59 26.04 -33.73
N ASP A 44 -10.81 25.58 -33.98
CA ASP A 44 -12.06 26.06 -33.40
C ASP A 44 -12.03 26.00 -31.86
N LEU A 45 -12.05 27.17 -31.21
CA LEU A 45 -12.34 27.29 -29.79
C LEU A 45 -13.84 27.63 -29.63
N SER A 46 -14.60 26.65 -29.14
CA SER A 46 -15.91 26.92 -28.54
C SER A 46 -15.71 27.77 -27.27
N PRO A 47 -16.57 28.76 -26.96
CA PRO A 47 -16.36 29.63 -25.81
C PRO A 47 -16.72 28.88 -24.52
N LEU A 48 -15.70 28.48 -23.74
CA LEU A 48 -15.88 28.04 -22.36
C LEU A 48 -16.16 29.27 -21.49
N GLY A 49 -17.24 29.20 -20.73
CA GLY A 49 -17.72 30.27 -19.86
C GLY A 49 -16.68 30.71 -18.85
N ILE A 50 -16.56 32.04 -18.71
CA ILE A 50 -15.74 32.70 -17.69
C ILE A 50 -16.28 32.28 -16.31
N ILE A 51 -15.48 31.53 -15.56
CA ILE A 51 -15.71 31.31 -14.12
C ILE A 51 -15.27 32.60 -13.43
N ASN A 52 -16.22 33.44 -13.04
CA ASN A 52 -15.93 34.64 -12.25
C ASN A 52 -15.37 34.25 -10.89
N GLY A 53 -14.10 34.58 -10.61
CA GLY A 53 -13.50 34.50 -9.28
C GLY A 53 -12.06 33.98 -9.21
N THR A 54 -11.46 33.47 -10.29
CA THR A 54 -10.08 32.97 -10.29
C THR A 54 -9.09 33.99 -10.82
N SER A 55 -7.92 34.09 -10.20
CA SER A 55 -6.84 34.99 -10.64
C SER A 55 -6.26 34.50 -11.98
N PRO A 56 -5.67 35.41 -12.81
CA PRO A 56 -5.06 35.02 -14.08
C PRO A 56 -3.96 33.95 -13.96
N GLN A 57 -3.25 33.91 -12.81
CA GLN A 57 -2.23 32.91 -12.54
C GLN A 57 -2.82 31.52 -12.31
N GLU A 58 -3.94 31.42 -11.59
CA GLU A 58 -4.64 30.16 -11.37
C GLU A 58 -5.21 29.59 -12.68
N GLN A 59 -5.67 30.45 -13.60
CA GLN A 59 -6.13 30.03 -14.92
C GLN A 59 -4.99 29.48 -15.78
N ILE A 60 -3.80 30.11 -15.74
CA ILE A 60 -2.61 29.62 -16.43
C ILE A 60 -2.17 28.25 -15.86
N ASP A 61 -2.18 28.09 -14.54
CA ASP A 61 -1.83 26.83 -13.89
C ASP A 61 -2.85 25.70 -14.20
N LEU A 62 -4.14 26.05 -14.30
CA LEU A 62 -5.20 25.12 -14.73
C LEU A 62 -5.01 24.68 -16.19
N ILE A 63 -4.73 25.61 -17.10
CA ILE A 63 -4.48 25.30 -18.51
C ILE A 63 -3.20 24.46 -18.67
N ALA A 64 -2.14 24.77 -17.93
CA ALA A 64 -0.90 23.99 -17.94
C ALA A 64 -1.12 22.57 -17.40
N LYS A 65 -1.87 22.42 -16.30
CA LYS A 65 -2.25 21.09 -15.77
C LYS A 65 -3.10 20.31 -16.75
N GLN A 66 -4.02 20.97 -17.46
CA GLN A 66 -4.87 20.33 -18.44
C GLN A 66 -4.09 19.87 -19.67
N GLN A 67 -3.19 20.70 -20.22
CA GLN A 67 -2.33 20.31 -21.34
C GLN A 67 -1.34 19.18 -20.98
N VAL A 68 -0.80 19.20 -19.76
CA VAL A 68 0.02 18.10 -19.25
C VAL A 68 -0.81 16.83 -19.08
N SER A 69 -2.05 16.91 -18.56
CA SER A 69 -2.96 15.77 -18.45
C SER A 69 -3.35 15.19 -19.81
N GLU A 70 -3.62 16.04 -20.80
CA GLU A 70 -4.00 15.64 -22.17
C GLU A 70 -2.84 14.99 -22.94
N SER A 71 -1.58 15.34 -22.64
CA SER A 71 -0.40 14.70 -23.25
C SER A 71 0.04 13.40 -22.57
N ILE A 72 -0.24 13.24 -21.27
CA ILE A 72 0.12 12.03 -20.50
C ILE A 72 -0.86 10.88 -20.76
N ALA A 73 -2.17 11.15 -20.88
CA ALA A 73 -3.18 10.10 -21.02
C ALA A 73 -2.96 9.18 -22.24
N PRO A 74 -2.72 9.69 -23.47
CA PRO A 74 -2.47 8.84 -24.64
C PRO A 74 -1.21 7.99 -24.52
N ARG A 75 -0.19 8.48 -23.82
CA ARG A 75 1.06 7.75 -23.59
C ARG A 75 0.85 6.61 -22.59
N ASN A 76 0.12 6.86 -21.51
CA ASN A 76 -0.23 5.82 -20.54
C ASN A 76 -1.08 4.72 -21.19
N ASP A 77 -2.04 5.08 -22.03
CA ASP A 77 -2.82 4.12 -22.80
C ASP A 77 -1.93 3.22 -23.64
N ALA A 78 -0.97 3.77 -24.39
CA ALA A 78 -0.06 2.97 -25.22
C ALA A 78 0.79 1.99 -24.40
N VAL A 79 1.31 2.40 -23.24
CA VAL A 79 2.10 1.55 -22.33
C VAL A 79 1.24 0.39 -21.81
N VAL A 80 0.02 0.66 -21.37
CA VAL A 80 -0.88 -0.37 -20.86
C VAL A 80 -1.33 -1.33 -21.97
N GLN A 81 -1.60 -0.83 -23.17
CA GLN A 81 -1.98 -1.68 -24.31
C GLN A 81 -0.83 -2.61 -24.72
N ALA A 82 0.41 -2.12 -24.72
CA ALA A 82 1.58 -2.97 -24.96
C ALA A 82 1.71 -4.06 -23.89
N PHE A 83 1.52 -3.71 -22.62
CA PHE A 83 1.57 -4.68 -21.51
C PHE A 83 0.44 -5.73 -21.58
N VAL A 84 -0.77 -5.32 -21.98
CA VAL A 84 -1.89 -6.22 -22.25
C VAL A 84 -1.53 -7.21 -23.38
N ALA A 85 -0.90 -6.74 -24.45
CA ALA A 85 -0.45 -7.61 -25.54
C ALA A 85 0.60 -8.63 -25.07
N GLU A 86 1.51 -8.26 -24.17
CA GLU A 86 2.46 -9.20 -23.56
C GLU A 86 1.78 -10.29 -22.73
N LEU A 87 0.74 -9.96 -21.95
CA LEU A 87 -0.05 -10.96 -21.21
C LEU A 87 -0.80 -11.92 -22.16
N GLN A 88 -1.35 -11.39 -23.24
CA GLN A 88 -2.00 -12.19 -24.29
C GLN A 88 -1.00 -13.12 -24.97
N GLN A 89 0.22 -12.64 -25.25
CA GLN A 89 1.29 -13.46 -25.81
C GLN A 89 1.71 -14.58 -24.86
N ALA A 90 1.94 -14.28 -23.58
CA ALA A 90 2.25 -15.29 -22.56
C ALA A 90 1.14 -16.37 -22.50
N THR A 91 -0.13 -15.96 -22.55
CA THR A 91 -1.27 -16.89 -22.60
C THR A 91 -1.26 -17.73 -23.88
N ALA A 92 -0.94 -17.14 -25.04
CA ALA A 92 -0.88 -17.85 -26.31
C ALA A 92 0.24 -18.92 -26.32
N HIS A 93 1.38 -18.64 -25.71
CA HIS A 93 2.46 -19.60 -25.55
C HIS A 93 2.05 -20.76 -24.62
N ALA A 94 1.40 -20.45 -23.49
CA ALA A 94 0.89 -21.45 -22.55
C ALA A 94 -0.24 -22.34 -23.13
N THR A 95 -1.10 -21.78 -23.99
CA THR A 95 -2.24 -22.51 -24.61
C THR A 95 -1.84 -23.45 -25.74
N GLY A 96 -0.70 -23.23 -26.40
CA GLY A 96 -0.39 -23.90 -27.67
C GLY A 96 -1.36 -23.56 -28.80
N LYS A 97 -1.99 -22.37 -28.76
CA LYS A 97 -3.03 -21.86 -29.69
C LYS A 97 -4.47 -22.38 -29.48
N ASP A 98 -4.76 -23.11 -28.40
CA ASP A 98 -6.14 -23.47 -28.05
C ASP A 98 -6.95 -22.23 -27.60
N SER A 99 -8.15 -22.02 -28.15
CA SER A 99 -9.04 -20.92 -27.74
C SER A 99 -9.85 -21.25 -26.48
N GLU A 100 -9.94 -20.32 -25.53
CA GLU A 100 -10.67 -20.49 -24.26
C GLU A 100 -12.17 -20.72 -24.40
N GLY A 101 -12.79 -20.13 -25.44
CA GLY A 101 -14.24 -20.19 -25.65
C GLY A 101 -14.80 -21.62 -25.78
N ASN A 102 -13.93 -22.60 -26.04
CA ASN A 102 -14.31 -24.00 -26.16
C ASN A 102 -14.47 -24.72 -24.81
N TRP A 103 -13.97 -24.16 -23.70
CA TRP A 103 -13.91 -24.88 -22.42
C TRP A 103 -14.13 -24.03 -21.16
N PHE A 104 -14.09 -22.69 -21.24
CA PHE A 104 -14.38 -21.81 -20.09
C PHE A 104 -15.68 -21.03 -20.28
N GLN A 105 -16.55 -21.06 -19.28
CA GLN A 105 -17.80 -20.31 -19.25
C GLN A 105 -17.84 -19.41 -18.00
N GLN A 106 -17.63 -18.11 -18.18
CA GLN A 106 -17.60 -17.12 -17.10
C GLN A 106 -18.90 -17.12 -16.28
N SER A 107 -20.06 -17.22 -16.94
CA SER A 107 -21.35 -17.22 -16.25
C SER A 107 -21.55 -18.45 -15.36
N GLN A 108 -20.99 -19.60 -15.73
CA GLN A 108 -20.99 -20.81 -14.90
C GLN A 108 -20.04 -20.62 -13.71
N TRP A 109 -18.81 -20.15 -13.96
CA TRP A 109 -17.86 -19.85 -12.89
C TRP A 109 -18.44 -18.91 -11.83
N ASN A 110 -19.07 -17.81 -12.25
CA ASN A 110 -19.65 -16.82 -11.33
C ASN A 110 -20.85 -17.38 -10.54
N ARG A 111 -21.52 -18.44 -11.02
CA ARG A 111 -22.53 -19.16 -10.26
C ARG A 111 -21.92 -20.10 -9.22
N ASP A 112 -20.83 -20.77 -9.58
CA ASP A 112 -20.18 -21.77 -8.73
C ASP A 112 -19.29 -21.13 -7.65
N TYR A 113 -18.76 -19.93 -7.93
CA TYR A 113 -17.88 -19.16 -7.05
C TYR A 113 -18.45 -17.74 -6.84
N PRO A 114 -19.60 -17.61 -6.15
CA PRO A 114 -20.16 -16.31 -5.83
C PRO A 114 -19.22 -15.50 -4.92
N CYS A 115 -19.29 -14.17 -5.05
CA CYS A 115 -18.53 -13.23 -4.25
C CYS A 115 -19.30 -11.91 -4.18
N LEU A 116 -20.20 -11.78 -3.21
CA LEU A 116 -21.08 -10.62 -3.05
C LEU A 116 -20.29 -9.32 -2.91
N SER A 117 -19.19 -9.37 -2.16
CA SER A 117 -18.30 -8.24 -1.93
C SER A 117 -17.75 -7.63 -3.22
N ARG A 118 -17.59 -8.40 -4.31
CA ARG A 118 -17.18 -7.89 -5.63
C ARG A 118 -18.11 -6.81 -6.17
N THR A 119 -19.41 -6.91 -5.88
CA THR A 119 -20.42 -5.96 -6.36
C THR A 119 -20.80 -4.92 -5.33
N GLU A 120 -20.70 -5.25 -4.05
CA GLU A 120 -21.23 -4.41 -2.98
C GLU A 120 -20.16 -3.56 -2.28
N LEU A 121 -18.90 -4.01 -2.23
CA LEU A 121 -17.81 -3.30 -1.57
C LEU A 121 -17.58 -1.88 -2.14
N PRO A 122 -17.61 -1.64 -3.46
CA PRO A 122 -17.45 -0.28 -4.01
C PRO A 122 -18.50 0.70 -3.47
N GLN A 123 -19.74 0.24 -3.29
CA GLN A 123 -20.80 1.10 -2.78
C GLN A 123 -20.53 1.56 -1.35
N LYS A 124 -19.92 0.71 -0.50
CA LYS A 124 -19.55 1.08 0.88
C LYS A 124 -18.55 2.24 0.90
N TYR A 125 -17.55 2.23 0.03
CA TYR A 125 -16.56 3.31 -0.03
C TYR A 125 -17.10 4.60 -0.65
N SER A 126 -17.94 4.49 -1.68
CA SER A 126 -18.52 5.64 -2.40
C SER A 126 -19.48 6.49 -1.56
N ARG A 127 -20.03 5.93 -0.46
CA ARG A 127 -20.96 6.63 0.44
C ARG A 127 -20.28 7.49 1.49
N ARG A 128 -18.95 7.45 1.61
CA ARG A 128 -18.21 8.25 2.59
C ARG A 128 -18.16 9.71 2.13
N ASN A 129 -18.30 10.62 3.10
CA ASN A 129 -18.45 12.04 2.80
C ASN A 129 -17.14 12.83 2.92
N TYR A 130 -16.15 12.29 3.65
CA TYR A 130 -14.91 13.01 4.00
C TYR A 130 -13.65 12.38 3.39
N VAL A 131 -13.79 11.27 2.67
CA VAL A 131 -12.68 10.60 1.98
C VAL A 131 -13.02 10.54 0.50
N ARG A 132 -12.13 11.06 -0.34
CA ARG A 132 -12.26 10.88 -1.79
C ARG A 132 -12.14 9.40 -2.13
N ASP A 133 -13.15 8.87 -2.81
CA ASP A 133 -13.10 7.49 -3.25
C ASP A 133 -12.13 7.31 -4.43
N LEU A 134 -11.61 6.09 -4.57
CA LEU A 134 -10.74 5.73 -5.68
C LEU A 134 -11.56 5.70 -6.98
N ALA A 135 -11.11 6.47 -7.98
CA ALA A 135 -11.76 6.46 -9.28
C ALA A 135 -11.68 5.06 -9.92
N PRO A 136 -12.74 4.60 -10.64
CA PRO A 136 -12.68 3.35 -11.37
C PRO A 136 -11.47 3.30 -12.32
N ASN A 137 -10.73 2.19 -12.28
CA ASN A 137 -9.56 1.99 -13.11
C ASN A 137 -9.83 0.92 -14.19
N PRO A 138 -10.35 1.29 -15.38
CA PRO A 138 -10.68 0.33 -16.42
C PRO A 138 -9.45 -0.37 -16.99
N GLN A 139 -8.30 0.32 -17.03
CA GLN A 139 -7.02 -0.24 -17.48
C GLN A 139 -6.56 -1.37 -16.56
N TRP A 140 -6.59 -1.15 -15.24
CA TRP A 140 -6.28 -2.19 -14.26
C TRP A 140 -7.22 -3.40 -14.37
N ARG A 141 -8.52 -3.17 -14.56
CA ARG A 141 -9.49 -4.25 -14.78
C ARG A 141 -9.24 -5.03 -16.07
N ALA A 142 -8.80 -4.36 -17.14
CA ALA A 142 -8.41 -5.02 -18.38
C ALA A 142 -7.18 -5.91 -18.16
N VAL A 143 -6.15 -5.40 -17.46
CA VAL A 143 -4.96 -6.19 -17.07
C VAL A 143 -5.35 -7.40 -16.22
N LEU A 144 -6.18 -7.23 -15.19
CA LEU A 144 -6.64 -8.33 -14.35
C LEU A 144 -7.42 -9.38 -15.15
N ARG A 145 -8.25 -8.97 -16.11
CA ARG A 145 -8.98 -9.89 -16.98
C ARG A 145 -8.03 -10.72 -17.84
N GLU A 146 -7.02 -10.10 -18.45
CA GLU A 146 -6.02 -10.82 -19.26
C GLU A 146 -5.13 -11.72 -18.41
N TYR A 147 -4.71 -11.24 -17.23
CA TYR A 147 -3.97 -12.06 -16.27
C TYR A 147 -4.77 -13.27 -15.78
N ALA A 148 -6.07 -13.12 -15.55
CA ALA A 148 -6.93 -14.25 -15.19
C ALA A 148 -6.96 -15.32 -16.30
N LYS A 149 -6.85 -14.96 -17.59
CA LYS A 149 -6.74 -15.90 -18.71
C LYS A 149 -5.45 -16.71 -18.66
N LEU A 150 -4.33 -16.02 -18.47
CA LEU A 150 -3.02 -16.64 -18.29
C LEU A 150 -3.06 -17.63 -17.13
N HIS A 151 -3.56 -17.17 -15.97
CA HIS A 151 -3.66 -17.95 -14.76
C HIS A 151 -4.47 -19.23 -14.98
N ARG A 152 -5.70 -19.14 -15.50
CA ARG A 152 -6.53 -20.33 -15.73
C ARG A 152 -5.99 -21.26 -16.80
N THR A 153 -5.36 -20.71 -17.84
CA THR A 153 -4.76 -21.51 -18.92
C THR A 153 -3.65 -22.39 -18.35
N CYS A 154 -2.70 -21.78 -17.64
CA CYS A 154 -1.59 -22.50 -17.05
C CYS A 154 -2.07 -23.52 -16.03
N MET A 155 -2.95 -23.13 -15.11
CA MET A 155 -3.48 -24.06 -14.10
C MET A 155 -4.21 -25.26 -14.72
N ARG A 156 -5.00 -25.05 -15.79
CA ARG A 156 -5.67 -26.15 -16.50
C ARG A 156 -4.69 -27.08 -17.21
N LYS A 157 -3.71 -26.54 -17.93
CA LYS A 157 -2.77 -27.33 -18.76
C LYS A 157 -1.78 -28.09 -17.89
N VAL A 158 -1.32 -27.47 -16.81
CA VAL A 158 -0.40 -28.07 -15.83
C VAL A 158 -1.12 -29.12 -14.97
N GLY A 159 -2.38 -28.88 -14.63
CA GLY A 159 -3.15 -29.76 -13.75
C GLY A 159 -2.61 -29.72 -12.33
N ASN A 160 -1.99 -30.79 -11.87
CA ASN A 160 -1.38 -30.83 -10.54
C ASN A 160 -0.03 -30.09 -10.54
N VAL A 161 -0.07 -28.82 -10.12
CA VAL A 161 1.11 -27.94 -10.12
C VAL A 161 2.23 -28.43 -9.19
N THR A 162 1.90 -29.08 -8.07
CA THR A 162 2.92 -29.69 -7.20
C THR A 162 3.64 -30.85 -7.91
N ALA A 163 2.91 -31.71 -8.62
CA ALA A 163 3.52 -32.78 -9.41
C ALA A 163 4.35 -32.25 -10.58
N TYR A 164 3.88 -31.18 -11.24
CA TYR A 164 4.62 -30.48 -12.29
C TYR A 164 5.94 -29.91 -11.75
N PHE A 165 5.91 -29.27 -10.58
CA PHE A 165 7.09 -28.78 -9.87
C PHE A 165 8.09 -29.92 -9.59
N MET A 166 7.64 -30.99 -8.92
CA MET A 166 8.48 -32.11 -8.48
C MET A 166 9.12 -32.89 -9.63
N SER A 167 8.44 -32.95 -10.78
CA SER A 167 8.95 -33.61 -12.00
C SER A 167 9.92 -32.75 -12.81
N ARG A 168 10.17 -31.49 -12.40
CA ARG A 168 10.98 -30.50 -13.13
C ARG A 168 10.54 -30.34 -14.58
N ASN A 169 9.23 -30.36 -14.80
CA ASN A 169 8.65 -30.33 -16.14
C ASN A 169 8.76 -28.91 -16.73
N THR A 170 9.28 -28.82 -17.95
CA THR A 170 9.43 -27.56 -18.72
C THR A 170 8.69 -27.61 -20.06
N SER A 171 7.76 -28.57 -20.22
CA SER A 171 7.01 -28.77 -21.47
C SER A 171 6.02 -27.65 -21.78
N LEU A 172 5.67 -26.83 -20.79
CA LEU A 172 4.78 -25.68 -20.94
C LEU A 172 5.53 -24.40 -20.61
N ASP A 173 5.29 -23.35 -21.39
CA ASP A 173 5.78 -22.00 -21.13
C ASP A 173 4.93 -21.30 -20.06
N CYS A 174 4.87 -21.91 -18.87
CA CYS A 174 4.16 -21.42 -17.70
C CYS A 174 5.15 -21.23 -16.55
N GLN A 175 5.14 -20.04 -15.98
CA GLN A 175 6.01 -19.65 -14.89
C GLN A 175 5.19 -19.33 -13.65
N PHE A 176 5.78 -19.55 -12.47
CA PHE A 176 5.05 -19.51 -11.21
C PHE A 176 5.77 -18.65 -10.17
N THR A 177 4.98 -17.97 -9.36
CA THR A 177 5.42 -17.32 -8.13
C THR A 177 4.63 -17.94 -6.99
N VAL A 178 5.30 -18.73 -6.17
CA VAL A 178 4.75 -19.33 -4.96
C VAL A 178 5.02 -18.37 -3.81
N VAL A 179 3.97 -18.06 -3.05
CA VAL A 179 4.02 -17.13 -1.93
C VAL A 179 3.76 -17.90 -0.65
N ASP A 180 4.61 -17.68 0.34
CA ASP A 180 4.54 -18.38 1.62
C ASP A 180 4.91 -17.46 2.78
N THR A 181 4.44 -17.78 3.98
CA THR A 181 4.88 -17.14 5.21
C THR A 181 4.58 -17.99 6.44
N ASP A 182 5.50 -17.97 7.40
CA ASP A 182 5.32 -18.65 8.67
C ASP A 182 4.62 -17.78 9.73
N GLU A 183 3.64 -18.35 10.46
CA GLU A 183 3.09 -17.93 11.76
C GLU A 183 2.90 -16.42 12.03
N ILE A 184 2.47 -15.66 11.03
CA ILE A 184 2.26 -14.20 11.14
C ILE A 184 0.78 -13.80 11.16
N GLY A 185 0.51 -12.58 11.66
CA GLY A 185 -0.83 -12.00 11.66
C GLY A 185 -1.36 -11.68 10.26
N ILE A 186 -2.69 -11.58 10.13
CA ILE A 186 -3.40 -11.35 8.85
C ILE A 186 -2.89 -10.14 8.05
N GLY A 187 -2.49 -9.07 8.75
CA GLY A 187 -1.92 -7.85 8.15
C GLY A 187 -0.74 -8.15 7.24
N ASN A 188 0.26 -8.84 7.79
CA ASN A 188 1.49 -9.19 7.08
C ASN A 188 1.18 -10.12 5.88
N ARG A 189 0.28 -11.10 6.08
CA ARG A 189 -0.10 -12.06 5.03
C ARG A 189 -0.66 -11.36 3.81
N PHE A 190 -1.59 -10.43 4.04
CA PHE A 190 -2.20 -9.69 2.93
C PHE A 190 -1.20 -8.81 2.20
N LEU A 191 -0.30 -8.16 2.93
CA LEU A 191 0.70 -7.27 2.33
C LEU A 191 1.73 -8.03 1.48
N VAL A 192 2.17 -9.21 1.94
CA VAL A 192 3.08 -10.09 1.17
C VAL A 192 2.38 -10.61 -0.08
N ILE A 193 1.13 -11.08 0.05
CA ILE A 193 0.32 -11.55 -1.09
C ILE A 193 0.10 -10.42 -2.09
N ALA A 194 -0.27 -9.22 -1.65
CA ALA A 194 -0.48 -8.08 -2.55
C ALA A 194 0.81 -7.73 -3.33
N SER A 195 1.96 -7.74 -2.65
CA SER A 195 3.26 -7.50 -3.28
C SER A 195 3.59 -8.58 -4.33
N ALA A 196 3.34 -9.84 -4.00
CA ALA A 196 3.58 -10.96 -4.89
C ALA A 196 2.60 -11.04 -6.06
N VAL A 197 1.32 -10.70 -5.87
CA VAL A 197 0.33 -10.57 -6.95
C VAL A 197 0.80 -9.53 -7.96
N LEU A 198 1.23 -8.34 -7.49
CA LEU A 198 1.72 -7.30 -8.39
C LEU A 198 2.96 -7.75 -9.15
N TYR A 199 3.93 -8.35 -8.44
CA TYR A 199 5.12 -8.92 -9.06
C TYR A 199 4.78 -9.97 -10.12
N SER A 200 3.85 -10.88 -9.82
CA SER A 200 3.43 -11.97 -10.71
C SER A 200 2.76 -11.43 -11.97
N ILE A 201 1.95 -10.38 -11.86
CA ILE A 201 1.34 -9.70 -13.02
C ILE A 201 2.44 -9.07 -13.89
N LEU A 202 3.34 -8.27 -13.29
CA LEU A 202 4.43 -7.59 -14.02
C LEU A 202 5.36 -8.56 -14.77
N THR A 203 5.57 -9.75 -14.20
CA THR A 203 6.43 -10.80 -14.74
C THR A 203 5.68 -11.91 -15.47
N LYS A 204 4.35 -11.79 -15.65
CA LYS A 204 3.49 -12.76 -16.34
C LYS A 204 3.63 -14.17 -15.75
N ARG A 205 3.75 -14.27 -14.43
CA ARG A 205 3.80 -15.52 -13.66
C ARG A 205 2.45 -15.82 -13.04
N VAL A 206 2.09 -17.08 -12.93
CA VAL A 206 0.94 -17.56 -12.16
C VAL A 206 1.27 -17.46 -10.67
N VAL A 207 0.52 -16.65 -9.93
CA VAL A 207 0.67 -16.54 -8.48
C VAL A 207 0.00 -17.73 -7.79
N LEU A 208 0.71 -18.34 -6.84
CA LEU A 208 0.22 -19.46 -6.06
C LEU A 208 0.45 -19.20 -4.58
N LEU A 209 -0.55 -19.46 -3.76
CA LEU A 209 -0.42 -19.50 -2.31
C LEU A 209 0.08 -20.88 -1.90
N ALA A 210 1.11 -20.91 -1.06
CA ALA A 210 1.51 -22.10 -0.34
C ALA A 210 0.30 -22.68 0.41
N GLY A 211 0.08 -23.99 0.22
CA GLY A 211 -1.16 -24.68 0.62
C GLY A 211 -1.23 -25.12 2.07
N ASP A 212 -0.66 -24.41 3.03
CA ASP A 212 -1.01 -24.63 4.43
C ASP A 212 -2.42 -24.08 4.70
N GLU A 213 -3.26 -24.88 5.37
CA GLU A 213 -4.60 -24.45 5.80
C GLU A 213 -4.55 -23.19 6.68
N ASP A 214 -3.38 -22.91 7.23
CA ASP A 214 -3.14 -21.80 8.12
C ASP A 214 -2.80 -20.48 7.42
N PHE A 215 -2.19 -20.40 6.23
CA PHE A 215 -1.78 -19.12 5.61
C PHE A 215 -2.97 -18.27 5.15
N ILE A 216 -3.79 -18.74 4.21
CA ILE A 216 -5.06 -18.09 3.84
C ILE A 216 -6.15 -19.16 3.78
N PRO A 217 -6.90 -19.36 4.89
CA PRO A 217 -7.92 -20.39 4.93
C PRO A 217 -9.04 -20.12 3.92
N GLU A 218 -9.67 -21.20 3.46
CA GLU A 218 -10.89 -21.13 2.66
C GLU A 218 -11.98 -20.33 3.40
N GLY A 219 -12.75 -19.54 2.65
CA GLY A 219 -13.79 -18.66 3.22
C GLY A 219 -13.25 -17.38 3.88
N LEU A 220 -11.97 -17.04 3.69
CA LEU A 220 -11.43 -15.71 4.05
C LEU A 220 -11.51 -14.73 2.87
N LEU A 221 -11.04 -15.17 1.70
CA LEU A 221 -11.01 -14.41 0.45
C LEU A 221 -11.72 -15.17 -0.66
N CYS A 222 -12.42 -14.44 -1.52
CA CYS A 222 -12.96 -14.96 -2.77
C CYS A 222 -11.85 -15.49 -3.68
N GLU A 223 -12.21 -16.31 -4.67
CA GLU A 223 -11.29 -16.62 -5.76
C GLU A 223 -11.04 -15.35 -6.62
N PRO A 224 -9.78 -14.91 -6.77
CA PRO A 224 -9.47 -13.65 -7.44
C PRO A 224 -9.52 -13.73 -8.97
N PHE A 225 -9.22 -14.89 -9.55
CA PHE A 225 -9.04 -15.07 -10.99
C PHE A 225 -10.08 -16.04 -11.55
N GLU A 226 -10.97 -15.55 -12.41
CA GLU A 226 -12.04 -16.37 -12.95
C GLU A 226 -11.50 -17.58 -13.73
N GLY A 227 -12.00 -18.78 -13.40
CA GLY A 227 -11.69 -20.04 -14.07
C GLY A 227 -10.54 -20.84 -13.46
N SER A 228 -9.97 -20.41 -12.34
CA SER A 228 -8.91 -21.14 -11.64
C SER A 228 -8.77 -20.71 -10.20
N SER A 229 -8.02 -21.49 -9.41
CA SER A 229 -7.64 -21.11 -8.06
C SER A 229 -6.15 -20.79 -7.99
N TRP A 230 -5.80 -19.71 -7.29
CA TRP A 230 -4.44 -19.41 -6.81
C TRP A 230 -3.98 -20.35 -5.68
N ARG A 231 -4.80 -21.31 -5.27
CA ARG A 231 -4.45 -22.38 -4.32
C ARG A 231 -4.07 -23.66 -5.07
N GLY A 232 -3.64 -24.67 -4.33
CA GLY A 232 -3.35 -26.01 -4.86
C GLY A 232 -1.87 -26.34 -5.00
N PHE A 233 -0.98 -25.45 -4.55
CA PHE A 233 0.44 -25.75 -4.41
C PHE A 233 0.69 -26.31 -3.00
N ASP A 234 0.65 -27.64 -2.86
CA ASP A 234 0.84 -28.33 -1.58
C ASP A 234 2.31 -28.27 -1.14
N VAL A 235 2.61 -27.38 -0.19
CA VAL A 235 3.94 -27.19 0.38
C VAL A 235 4.39 -28.33 1.29
N ASN A 236 3.47 -29.10 1.88
CA ASN A 236 3.84 -30.24 2.74
C ASN A 236 4.43 -31.40 1.93
N ARG A 237 4.10 -31.47 0.64
CA ARG A 237 4.69 -32.42 -0.33
C ARG A 237 5.98 -31.90 -0.96
N ILE A 238 6.39 -30.68 -0.65
CA ILE A 238 7.58 -30.04 -1.17
C ILE A 238 8.62 -29.97 -0.06
N VAL A 239 9.90 -30.06 -0.42
CA VAL A 239 10.95 -29.63 0.51
C VAL A 239 10.81 -28.11 0.60
N THR A 240 10.08 -27.61 1.60
CA THR A 240 10.02 -26.17 1.85
C THR A 240 11.42 -25.71 2.22
N PRO A 241 11.88 -24.59 1.64
CA PRO A 241 13.29 -24.32 1.70
C PRO A 241 13.70 -23.61 3.02
N TYR A 242 12.75 -23.48 3.95
CA TYR A 242 12.92 -22.97 5.31
C TYR A 242 13.33 -24.04 6.35
N ARG A 243 13.15 -25.35 6.08
CA ARG A 243 13.36 -26.42 7.08
C ARG A 243 14.82 -26.88 7.28
N GLY A 244 15.80 -26.02 6.99
CA GLY A 244 17.18 -26.17 7.47
C GLY A 244 17.97 -27.40 6.96
N GLY A 245 17.58 -27.97 5.82
CA GLY A 245 18.35 -29.02 5.13
C GLY A 245 18.84 -28.55 3.76
N GLU A 246 19.81 -29.27 3.17
CA GLU A 246 20.11 -29.12 1.74
C GLU A 246 18.80 -29.34 0.96
N ASN A 247 18.33 -28.29 0.30
CA ASN A 247 17.14 -28.36 -0.53
C ASN A 247 17.57 -28.53 -1.99
N PRO A 248 17.45 -29.73 -2.58
CA PRO A 248 17.89 -29.95 -3.95
C PRO A 248 16.98 -29.29 -4.99
N PHE A 249 15.81 -28.78 -4.59
CA PHE A 249 14.82 -28.22 -5.50
C PHE A 249 14.93 -26.71 -5.67
N TRP A 250 15.38 -25.97 -4.64
CA TRP A 250 15.37 -24.52 -4.64
C TRP A 250 16.77 -23.95 -4.50
N ASN A 251 17.19 -23.18 -5.49
CA ASN A 251 18.41 -22.39 -5.37
C ASN A 251 18.13 -21.11 -4.59
N ASN A 252 18.97 -20.78 -3.61
CA ASN A 252 18.82 -19.53 -2.87
C ASN A 252 19.17 -18.33 -3.77
N SER A 253 18.50 -17.20 -3.56
CA SER A 253 18.68 -16.00 -4.38
C SER A 253 20.13 -15.47 -4.37
N GLY A 254 20.89 -15.68 -3.30
CA GLY A 254 22.30 -15.30 -3.24
C GLY A 254 23.14 -16.06 -4.26
N SER A 255 23.00 -17.39 -4.29
CA SER A 255 23.68 -18.27 -5.26
C SER A 255 23.24 -17.98 -6.70
N PHE A 256 21.95 -17.71 -6.91
CA PHE A 256 21.43 -17.27 -8.20
C PHE A 256 22.10 -15.96 -8.66
N HIS A 257 22.17 -14.95 -7.80
CA HIS A 257 22.85 -13.68 -8.11
C HIS A 257 24.35 -13.87 -8.37
N SER A 258 25.04 -14.77 -7.65
CA SER A 258 26.44 -15.10 -7.93
C SER A 258 26.64 -15.73 -9.31
N ARG A 259 25.73 -16.62 -9.75
CA ARG A 259 25.78 -17.19 -11.10
C ARG A 259 25.54 -16.15 -12.19
N ILE A 260 24.66 -15.18 -11.95
CA ILE A 260 24.52 -14.01 -12.85
C ILE A 260 25.85 -13.28 -12.96
N ASP A 261 26.57 -13.08 -11.85
CA ASP A 261 27.86 -12.40 -11.88
C ASP A 261 28.91 -13.14 -12.70
N GLU A 262 28.93 -14.48 -12.61
CA GLU A 262 29.77 -15.33 -13.43
C GLU A 262 29.36 -15.30 -14.91
N ALA A 263 28.06 -15.29 -15.21
CA ALA A 263 27.56 -15.22 -16.58
C ALA A 263 27.92 -13.88 -17.24
N VAL A 264 27.79 -12.77 -16.53
CA VAL A 264 28.13 -11.43 -17.04
C VAL A 264 29.64 -11.27 -17.23
N LYS A 265 30.47 -11.81 -16.33
CA LYS A 265 31.93 -11.70 -16.41
C LYS A 265 32.57 -12.68 -17.39
N ASP A 266 32.16 -13.94 -17.33
CA ASP A 266 32.85 -15.05 -18.00
C ASP A 266 32.04 -15.63 -19.18
N GLY A 267 30.82 -15.15 -19.42
CA GLY A 267 29.92 -15.71 -20.45
C GLY A 267 29.41 -17.12 -20.13
N LYS A 268 29.52 -17.57 -18.87
CA LYS A 268 29.10 -18.91 -18.45
C LYS A 268 27.56 -19.00 -18.45
N PRO A 269 26.95 -19.88 -19.27
CA PRO A 269 25.52 -20.10 -19.20
C PRO A 269 25.16 -20.82 -17.90
N PHE A 270 24.01 -20.50 -17.34
CA PHE A 270 23.42 -21.22 -16.23
C PHE A 270 21.92 -21.34 -16.46
N ASP A 271 21.31 -22.35 -15.86
CA ASP A 271 19.87 -22.57 -15.90
C ASP A 271 19.39 -22.95 -14.50
N ASP A 272 18.31 -22.32 -14.08
CA ASP A 272 17.77 -22.41 -12.75
C ASP A 272 16.27 -22.66 -12.83
N TYR A 273 15.89 -23.93 -12.65
CA TYR A 273 14.48 -24.31 -12.68
C TYR A 273 13.65 -23.59 -11.60
N ALA A 274 14.22 -23.44 -10.41
CA ALA A 274 13.53 -22.87 -9.27
C ALA A 274 14.46 -22.09 -8.34
N VAL A 275 14.03 -20.89 -7.95
CA VAL A 275 14.79 -19.97 -7.09
C VAL A 275 13.91 -19.50 -5.94
N ALA A 276 14.51 -19.35 -4.76
CA ALA A 276 13.82 -18.92 -3.56
C ALA A 276 14.58 -17.77 -2.88
N ASN A 277 13.86 -16.77 -2.36
CA ASN A 277 14.43 -15.63 -1.64
C ASN A 277 14.78 -15.99 -0.18
N ILE A 278 15.63 -17.01 -0.01
CA ILE A 278 15.98 -17.51 1.31
C ILE A 278 17.31 -16.91 1.69
N ASP A 279 17.33 -16.35 2.89
CA ASP A 279 18.54 -16.10 3.63
C ASP A 279 18.55 -17.05 4.83
N ALA A 280 19.63 -17.82 4.99
CA ALA A 280 19.86 -18.61 6.20
C ALA A 280 20.00 -17.72 7.45
N GLN A 281 20.09 -16.39 7.29
CA GLN A 281 20.41 -15.43 8.35
C GLN A 281 19.32 -14.38 8.62
N SER A 282 18.25 -14.28 7.81
CA SER A 282 17.24 -13.22 7.98
C SER A 282 15.95 -13.76 8.60
N TRP A 283 15.71 -13.43 9.87
CA TRP A 283 14.44 -13.64 10.60
C TRP A 283 13.24 -12.90 10.00
N VAL A 284 13.48 -12.11 8.95
CA VAL A 284 12.52 -11.16 8.38
C VAL A 284 11.85 -11.73 7.13
N GLY A 285 12.58 -12.52 6.33
CA GLY A 285 12.11 -13.14 5.08
C GLY A 285 11.56 -12.11 4.08
N GLN A 286 12.30 -11.78 3.04
CA GLN A 286 11.84 -10.90 1.94
C GLN A 286 12.84 -10.93 0.78
N PRO A 287 12.49 -10.47 -0.43
CA PRO A 287 13.46 -10.40 -1.52
C PRO A 287 14.62 -9.44 -1.19
N HIS A 288 15.86 -9.90 -1.40
CA HIS A 288 17.06 -9.10 -1.17
C HIS A 288 17.18 -7.93 -2.14
N SER A 289 18.04 -6.95 -1.83
CA SER A 289 18.13 -5.70 -2.59
C SER A 289 18.45 -5.86 -4.08
N ARG A 290 19.21 -6.89 -4.48
CA ARG A 290 19.48 -7.20 -5.90
C ARG A 290 18.26 -7.76 -6.66
N PHE A 291 17.24 -8.25 -5.97
CA PHE A 291 15.98 -8.64 -6.61
C PHE A 291 15.35 -7.47 -7.37
N TYR A 292 15.54 -6.23 -6.92
CA TYR A 292 14.90 -5.05 -7.51
C TYR A 292 15.72 -4.41 -8.64
N CYS A 293 16.50 -5.21 -9.36
CA CYS A 293 17.43 -4.74 -10.39
C CYS A 293 17.11 -5.37 -11.75
N ASP A 294 17.20 -4.59 -12.83
CA ASP A 294 16.76 -5.04 -14.16
C ASP A 294 17.57 -6.23 -14.70
N VAL A 295 18.87 -6.29 -14.45
CA VAL A 295 19.71 -7.42 -14.89
C VAL A 295 19.28 -8.71 -14.19
N GLU A 296 19.07 -8.67 -12.88
CA GLU A 296 18.55 -9.79 -12.12
C GLU A 296 17.13 -10.17 -12.57
N GLN A 297 16.24 -9.20 -12.77
CA GLN A 297 14.88 -9.46 -13.28
C GLN A 297 14.86 -10.05 -14.68
N GLU A 298 15.78 -9.66 -15.56
CA GLU A 298 15.93 -10.27 -16.89
C GLU A 298 16.31 -11.75 -16.76
N ASN A 299 17.22 -12.09 -15.85
CA ASN A 299 17.60 -13.48 -15.61
C ASN A 299 16.49 -14.28 -14.91
N TYR A 300 15.72 -13.64 -14.03
CA TYR A 300 14.56 -14.28 -13.42
C TYR A 300 13.54 -14.74 -14.47
N LYS A 301 13.45 -14.11 -15.66
CA LYS A 301 12.58 -14.59 -16.76
C LYS A 301 12.90 -16.01 -17.22
N ASN A 302 14.07 -16.56 -16.91
CA ASN A 302 14.41 -17.95 -17.26
C ASN A 302 14.08 -18.94 -16.14
N VAL A 303 13.67 -18.46 -14.96
CA VAL A 303 13.33 -19.30 -13.80
C VAL A 303 11.87 -19.71 -13.88
N THR A 304 11.58 -21.02 -13.83
CA THR A 304 10.20 -21.52 -13.92
C THR A 304 9.43 -21.26 -12.62
N PHE A 305 10.02 -21.57 -11.46
CA PHE A 305 9.38 -21.40 -10.15
C PHE A 305 10.14 -20.41 -9.27
N MET A 306 9.45 -19.38 -8.81
CA MET A 306 9.97 -18.45 -7.81
C MET A 306 9.25 -18.66 -6.49
N TYR A 307 9.99 -18.91 -5.41
CA TYR A 307 9.45 -18.96 -4.06
C TYR A 307 9.73 -17.63 -3.37
N LEU A 308 8.66 -16.92 -3.00
CA LEU A 308 8.69 -15.70 -2.24
C LEU A 308 8.16 -15.98 -0.83
N THR A 309 9.08 -16.12 0.12
CA THR A 309 8.76 -16.24 1.55
C THR A 309 9.02 -14.95 2.29
N GLY A 310 8.26 -14.70 3.34
CA GLY A 310 8.46 -13.52 4.16
C GLY A 310 7.24 -12.99 4.86
N MET A 311 7.48 -12.02 5.77
CA MET A 311 6.40 -11.38 6.52
C MET A 311 6.23 -9.88 6.22
N LEU A 312 6.98 -9.34 5.25
CA LEU A 312 7.04 -7.89 5.01
C LEU A 312 6.51 -7.44 3.64
N TYR A 313 6.00 -6.21 3.62
CA TYR A 313 5.37 -5.55 2.49
C TYR A 313 6.39 -4.96 1.50
N PHE A 314 6.75 -5.67 0.43
CA PHE A 314 7.83 -5.20 -0.45
C PHE A 314 7.42 -4.42 -1.71
N LEU A 315 6.11 -4.23 -1.94
CA LEU A 315 5.56 -3.54 -3.11
C LEU A 315 6.21 -2.16 -3.40
N PRO A 316 6.55 -1.30 -2.43
CA PRO A 316 7.15 0.00 -2.73
C PRO A 316 8.46 -0.10 -3.53
N LYS A 317 9.29 -1.12 -3.29
CA LYS A 317 10.52 -1.35 -4.07
C LYS A 317 10.26 -1.91 -5.47
N LEU A 318 9.05 -2.39 -5.80
CA LEU A 318 8.72 -2.71 -7.19
C LEU A 318 8.66 -1.44 -8.07
N PHE A 319 8.32 -0.28 -7.48
CA PHE A 319 8.36 1.02 -8.17
C PHE A 319 9.79 1.55 -8.40
N THR A 320 10.81 0.88 -7.83
CA THR A 320 12.23 1.25 -8.02
C THR A 320 12.93 0.40 -9.09
N VAL A 321 12.22 -0.54 -9.73
CA VAL A 321 12.72 -1.35 -10.84
C VAL A 321 12.45 -0.62 -12.15
N PRO A 322 13.47 -0.16 -12.89
CA PRO A 322 13.24 0.69 -14.07
C PRO A 322 12.39 0.01 -15.15
N SER A 323 12.54 -1.30 -15.37
CA SER A 323 11.72 -2.04 -16.35
C SER A 323 10.24 -2.17 -15.95
N PHE A 324 9.91 -2.19 -14.65
CA PHE A 324 8.52 -2.29 -14.18
C PHE A 324 7.82 -0.93 -14.09
N ARG A 325 8.60 0.10 -13.78
CA ARG A 325 8.10 1.43 -13.42
C ARG A 325 7.15 2.04 -14.47
N PRO A 326 7.43 2.03 -15.79
CA PRO A 326 6.53 2.62 -16.78
C PRO A 326 5.10 2.05 -16.72
N VAL A 327 4.97 0.72 -16.61
CA VAL A 327 3.67 0.06 -16.51
C VAL A 327 2.98 0.39 -15.19
N LEU A 328 3.72 0.38 -14.08
CA LEU A 328 3.20 0.74 -12.76
C LEU A 328 2.70 2.18 -12.71
N GLU A 329 3.44 3.13 -13.28
CA GLU A 329 3.07 4.54 -13.29
C GLU A 329 1.86 4.82 -14.20
N ALA A 330 1.73 4.07 -15.29
CA ALA A 330 0.59 4.15 -16.21
C ALA A 330 -0.68 3.55 -15.58
N LEU A 331 -0.56 2.38 -14.93
CA LEU A 331 -1.69 1.71 -14.26
C LEU A 331 -2.13 2.44 -12.98
N PHE A 332 -1.19 2.98 -12.21
CA PHE A 332 -1.45 3.62 -10.91
C PHE A 332 -0.87 5.04 -10.89
N PRO A 333 -1.49 5.99 -11.63
CA PRO A 333 -0.99 7.38 -11.70
C PRO A 333 -1.02 8.11 -10.34
N ASP A 334 -1.90 7.67 -9.44
CA ASP A 334 -2.04 8.10 -8.06
C ASP A 334 -1.17 7.31 -7.06
N ARG A 335 -0.47 6.29 -7.54
CA ARG A 335 0.32 5.32 -6.76
C ARG A 335 -0.50 4.50 -5.76
N MET A 336 -1.82 4.42 -5.89
CA MET A 336 -2.71 3.63 -5.03
C MET A 336 -2.78 2.15 -5.46
N ALA A 337 -1.63 1.54 -5.75
CA ALA A 337 -1.52 0.17 -6.22
C ALA A 337 -2.02 -0.84 -5.17
N LEU A 338 -1.62 -0.67 -3.90
CA LEU A 338 -2.07 -1.54 -2.81
C LEU A 338 -3.60 -1.48 -2.64
N THR A 339 -4.19 -0.29 -2.61
CA THR A 339 -5.65 -0.12 -2.55
C THR A 339 -6.36 -0.80 -3.71
N SER A 340 -5.83 -0.66 -4.93
CA SER A 340 -6.40 -1.28 -6.13
C SER A 340 -6.36 -2.81 -6.08
N ILE A 341 -5.26 -3.40 -5.56
CA ILE A 341 -5.13 -4.85 -5.39
C ILE A 341 -6.08 -5.35 -4.30
N LEU A 342 -6.14 -4.65 -3.16
CA LEU A 342 -7.03 -5.02 -2.06
C LEU A 342 -8.51 -5.01 -2.48
N ARG A 343 -8.92 -4.02 -3.27
CA ARG A 343 -10.33 -3.84 -3.68
C ARG A 343 -10.77 -4.64 -4.91
N GLU A 344 -9.87 -5.26 -5.68
CA GLU A 344 -10.22 -6.01 -6.90
C GLU A 344 -9.76 -7.48 -6.87
N VAL A 345 -8.67 -7.78 -6.16
CA VAL A 345 -8.09 -9.13 -6.05
C VAL A 345 -8.42 -9.74 -4.69
N MET A 346 -8.20 -9.03 -3.59
CA MET A 346 -8.29 -9.57 -2.24
C MET A 346 -9.67 -9.38 -1.60
N LEU A 347 -10.73 -9.71 -2.33
CA LEU A 347 -12.09 -9.48 -1.88
C LEU A 347 -12.50 -10.45 -0.75
N PRO A 348 -13.16 -9.97 0.32
CA PRO A 348 -13.62 -10.83 1.39
C PRO A 348 -14.65 -11.84 0.88
N ALA A 349 -14.49 -13.11 1.27
CA ALA A 349 -15.46 -14.15 0.96
C ALA A 349 -16.82 -13.87 1.63
N ASP A 350 -17.88 -14.51 1.14
CA ASP A 350 -19.26 -14.24 1.56
C ASP A 350 -19.47 -14.44 3.08
N GLU A 351 -18.73 -15.35 3.71
CA GLU A 351 -18.76 -15.55 5.17
C GLU A 351 -18.26 -14.32 5.94
N VAL A 352 -17.18 -13.71 5.47
CA VAL A 352 -16.65 -12.46 6.03
C VAL A 352 -17.56 -11.29 5.66
N TRP A 353 -18.00 -11.23 4.41
CA TRP A 353 -18.81 -10.13 3.90
C TRP A 353 -20.15 -10.03 4.62
N THR A 354 -20.82 -11.16 4.84
CA THR A 354 -22.07 -11.21 5.62
C THR A 354 -21.86 -10.69 7.04
N ARG A 355 -20.71 -10.99 7.67
CA ARG A 355 -20.36 -10.48 9.00
C ARG A 355 -20.18 -8.96 8.97
N VAL A 356 -19.45 -8.44 7.99
CA VAL A 356 -19.27 -6.99 7.77
C VAL A 356 -20.62 -6.30 7.59
N GLN A 357 -21.50 -6.84 6.74
CA GLN A 357 -22.83 -6.26 6.52
C GLN A 357 -23.65 -6.19 7.81
N ARG A 358 -23.66 -7.26 8.63
CA ARG A 358 -24.37 -7.27 9.92
C ARG A 358 -23.79 -6.25 10.91
N MET A 359 -22.48 -6.12 10.96
CA MET A 359 -21.80 -5.14 11.82
C MET A 359 -22.19 -3.70 11.42
N GLU A 360 -22.15 -3.42 10.12
CA GLU A 360 -22.54 -2.13 9.56
C GLU A 360 -24.01 -1.79 9.87
N GLN A 361 -24.93 -2.68 9.51
CA GLN A 361 -26.38 -2.47 9.69
C GLN A 361 -26.77 -2.28 11.16
N THR A 362 -26.16 -3.03 12.08
CA THR A 362 -26.57 -3.03 13.50
C THR A 362 -25.96 -1.87 14.28
N TYR A 363 -24.71 -1.51 13.98
CA TYR A 363 -23.94 -0.63 14.85
C TYR A 363 -23.56 0.71 14.21
N LEU A 364 -23.53 0.81 12.87
CA LEU A 364 -22.80 1.89 12.19
C LEU A 364 -23.61 2.62 11.09
N GLU A 365 -24.69 2.05 10.53
CA GLU A 365 -25.43 2.65 9.42
C GLU A 365 -26.53 3.65 9.81
N ASP A 366 -27.08 3.60 11.02
CA ASP A 366 -28.19 4.48 11.41
C ASP A 366 -27.72 5.92 11.71
N ARG A 367 -28.10 6.85 10.81
CA ARG A 367 -27.99 8.32 10.95
C ARG A 367 -26.58 8.84 11.27
N VAL A 368 -25.52 8.24 10.74
CA VAL A 368 -24.14 8.68 11.03
C VAL A 368 -23.69 9.77 10.05
N ASP A 369 -23.40 10.95 10.58
CA ASP A 369 -22.86 12.07 9.79
C ASP A 369 -21.36 11.91 9.56
N ARG A 370 -20.63 11.35 10.54
CA ARG A 370 -19.16 11.18 10.48
C ARG A 370 -18.69 9.94 11.23
N ARG A 371 -17.71 9.23 10.70
CA ARG A 371 -17.11 8.01 11.29
C ARG A 371 -15.63 8.18 11.60
N LEU A 372 -15.25 7.93 12.86
CA LEU A 372 -13.85 7.81 13.28
C LEU A 372 -13.52 6.34 13.59
N GLY A 373 -12.63 5.74 12.81
CA GLY A 373 -12.04 4.45 13.12
C GLY A 373 -10.82 4.63 14.04
N VAL A 374 -10.69 3.81 15.07
CA VAL A 374 -9.56 3.83 16.01
C VAL A 374 -9.02 2.43 16.15
N GLN A 375 -7.82 2.18 15.61
CA GLN A 375 -7.13 0.91 15.71
C GLN A 375 -5.99 1.02 16.73
N LEU A 376 -6.02 0.14 17.74
CA LEU A 376 -5.02 0.12 18.81
C LEU A 376 -4.35 -1.24 18.94
N ARG A 377 -3.02 -1.26 18.94
CA ARG A 377 -2.21 -2.49 19.11
C ARG A 377 -1.17 -2.34 20.21
N TYR A 378 -1.46 -2.89 21.38
CA TYR A 378 -0.48 -3.07 22.47
C TYR A 378 0.34 -4.34 22.17
N ARG A 379 1.60 -4.17 21.75
CA ARG A 379 2.52 -5.25 21.38
C ARG A 379 3.09 -5.98 22.60
N GLY A 380 3.26 -5.28 23.72
CA GLY A 380 3.67 -5.86 25.00
C GLY A 380 2.53 -6.52 25.78
N GLY A 381 1.39 -6.78 25.13
CA GLY A 381 0.22 -7.42 25.73
C GLY A 381 -0.32 -6.67 26.94
N TRP A 382 -0.78 -7.43 27.94
CA TRP A 382 -1.32 -6.90 29.20
C TRP A 382 -0.36 -5.97 29.95
N GLY A 383 0.94 -6.22 29.90
CA GLY A 383 1.94 -5.37 30.58
C GLY A 383 1.99 -3.97 30.00
N GLU A 384 2.05 -3.85 28.67
CA GLU A 384 2.01 -2.55 28.00
C GLU A 384 0.64 -1.89 28.13
N TYR A 385 -0.44 -2.66 28.00
CA TYR A 385 -1.81 -2.16 28.16
C TYR A 385 -2.01 -1.50 29.53
N ASN A 386 -1.70 -2.22 30.62
CA ASN A 386 -1.86 -1.71 31.98
C ASN A 386 -1.04 -0.43 32.24
N GLY A 387 0.15 -0.33 31.63
CA GLY A 387 1.01 0.84 31.79
C GLY A 387 0.63 2.05 30.93
N LYS A 388 -0.02 1.85 29.78
CA LYS A 388 -0.21 2.91 28.77
C LYS A 388 -1.64 3.27 28.45
N PHE A 389 -2.66 2.47 28.79
CA PHE A 389 -4.00 2.68 28.23
C PHE A 389 -4.60 4.06 28.55
N HIS A 390 -4.39 4.58 29.76
CA HIS A 390 -4.84 5.93 30.13
C HIS A 390 -4.19 7.01 29.25
N THR A 391 -2.86 6.92 29.06
CA THR A 391 -2.11 7.83 28.19
C THR A 391 -2.60 7.76 26.75
N ILE A 392 -2.81 6.55 26.23
CA ILE A 392 -3.30 6.36 24.85
C ILE A 392 -4.73 6.86 24.69
N ALA A 393 -5.62 6.61 25.65
CA ALA A 393 -6.99 7.13 25.62
C ALA A 393 -7.01 8.67 25.58
N GLY A 394 -6.18 9.31 26.42
CA GLY A 394 -6.01 10.76 26.43
C GLY A 394 -5.48 11.30 25.10
N ARG A 395 -4.50 10.61 24.48
CA ARG A 395 -3.96 11.01 23.16
C ARG A 395 -4.97 10.83 22.04
N VAL A 396 -5.75 9.77 22.04
CA VAL A 396 -6.85 9.58 21.07
C VAL A 396 -7.86 10.71 21.18
N LEU A 397 -8.31 11.04 22.40
CA LEU A 397 -9.24 12.14 22.60
C LEU A 397 -8.63 13.47 22.16
N GLN A 398 -7.42 13.80 22.63
CA GLN A 398 -6.76 15.06 22.31
C GLN A 398 -6.51 15.21 20.80
N CYS A 399 -6.02 14.16 20.14
CA CYS A 399 -5.83 14.14 18.69
C CYS A 399 -7.13 14.41 17.93
N ALA A 400 -8.25 13.82 18.38
CA ALA A 400 -9.54 14.03 17.74
C ALA A 400 -10.08 15.45 17.94
N LEU A 401 -9.84 16.04 19.11
CA LEU A 401 -10.21 17.43 19.42
C LEU A 401 -9.35 18.43 18.63
N ASP A 402 -8.03 18.26 18.63
CA ASP A 402 -7.07 19.16 17.97
C ASP A 402 -7.31 19.24 16.46
N ASN A 403 -7.84 18.16 15.87
CA ASN A 403 -8.11 18.05 14.44
C ASN A 403 -9.60 18.19 14.08
N ASN A 404 -10.44 18.66 14.99
CA ASN A 404 -11.88 18.89 14.77
C ASN A 404 -12.65 17.65 14.27
N ILE A 405 -12.18 16.45 14.62
CA ILE A 405 -12.82 15.19 14.27
C ILE A 405 -13.93 14.87 15.28
N LEU A 406 -13.64 15.09 16.57
CA LEU A 406 -14.61 15.01 17.67
C LEU A 406 -14.89 16.41 18.25
N PRO A 407 -16.11 16.65 18.75
CA PRO A 407 -16.51 17.96 19.24
C PRO A 407 -15.89 18.25 20.62
N PRO A 408 -15.55 19.52 20.92
CA PRO A 408 -15.12 19.91 22.26
C PRO A 408 -16.26 19.73 23.27
N MET A 409 -15.90 19.52 24.54
CA MET A 409 -16.84 19.38 25.65
C MET A 409 -17.08 20.73 26.34
N VAL A 410 -18.28 20.93 26.89
CA VAL A 410 -18.62 22.15 27.64
C VAL A 410 -17.79 22.24 28.92
N LYS A 411 -17.12 23.38 29.14
CA LYS A 411 -16.39 23.65 30.39
C LYS A 411 -17.39 24.00 31.50
N ASN A 412 -17.22 23.44 32.70
CA ASN A 412 -18.12 23.61 33.84
C ASN A 412 -18.40 25.07 34.25
N THR A 413 -17.54 26.02 33.86
CA THR A 413 -17.68 27.46 34.14
C THR A 413 -18.64 28.20 33.20
N GLU A 414 -19.12 27.56 32.12
CA GLU A 414 -20.00 28.18 31.11
C GLU A 414 -21.44 27.67 31.17
N ARG A 415 -21.81 26.97 32.25
CA ARG A 415 -23.15 26.40 32.46
C ARG A 415 -24.26 27.45 32.65
N GLY A 416 -23.93 28.74 32.57
CA GLY A 416 -24.88 29.86 32.63
C GLY A 416 -25.24 30.36 31.24
N ASN A 417 -26.49 30.13 30.83
CA ASN A 417 -27.26 30.83 29.79
C ASN A 417 -26.96 30.59 28.30
N ASN A 418 -26.07 29.67 27.92
CA ASN A 418 -26.01 29.25 26.52
C ASN A 418 -26.86 27.99 26.33
N GLU A 419 -28.05 28.13 25.73
CA GLU A 419 -28.76 26.96 25.20
C GLU A 419 -27.82 26.22 24.23
N PRO A 420 -27.65 24.89 24.38
CA PRO A 420 -26.84 24.13 23.43
C PRO A 420 -27.39 24.37 22.02
N ALA A 421 -26.52 24.78 21.11
CA ALA A 421 -26.89 24.97 19.71
C ALA A 421 -27.54 23.69 19.17
N LEU A 422 -28.65 23.84 18.46
CA LEU A 422 -29.41 22.71 17.90
C LEU A 422 -28.65 22.11 16.69
N ALA A 423 -27.55 21.40 16.93
CA ALA A 423 -26.92 20.53 15.94
C ALA A 423 -27.02 19.07 16.40
N MET A 424 -27.91 18.31 15.75
CA MET A 424 -28.14 16.89 16.04
C MET A 424 -27.39 15.98 15.05
N ARG A 425 -26.07 16.15 14.92
CA ARG A 425 -25.25 15.21 14.15
C ARG A 425 -24.82 14.04 15.02
N MET A 426 -24.68 12.87 14.41
CA MET A 426 -24.19 11.67 15.08
C MET A 426 -22.81 11.32 14.56
N ILE A 427 -21.83 11.30 15.47
CA ILE A 427 -20.47 10.87 15.20
C ILE A 427 -20.29 9.48 15.81
N THR A 428 -19.88 8.52 15.00
CA THR A 428 -19.60 7.16 15.46
C THR A 428 -18.10 6.92 15.53
N VAL A 429 -17.63 6.48 16.70
CA VAL A 429 -16.24 6.07 16.94
C VAL A 429 -16.20 4.54 17.00
N PHE A 430 -15.61 3.90 16.00
CA PHE A 430 -15.40 2.46 15.98
C PHE A 430 -13.99 2.12 16.47
N VAL A 431 -13.88 1.42 17.59
CA VAL A 431 -12.62 1.03 18.23
C VAL A 431 -12.34 -0.45 17.95
N ALA A 432 -11.21 -0.73 17.32
CA ALA A 432 -10.68 -2.08 17.11
C ALA A 432 -9.41 -2.26 17.95
N SER A 433 -9.50 -3.11 18.98
CA SER A 433 -8.46 -3.34 19.97
C SER A 433 -8.70 -4.67 20.67
N LEU A 434 -7.63 -5.36 21.08
CA LEU A 434 -7.76 -6.55 21.94
C LEU A 434 -8.30 -6.20 23.35
N TYR A 435 -8.26 -4.92 23.73
CA TYR A 435 -8.62 -4.42 25.06
C TYR A 435 -9.68 -3.32 24.98
N GLU A 436 -10.53 -3.21 26.00
CA GLU A 436 -11.67 -2.27 26.02
C GLU A 436 -11.36 -0.88 26.59
N GLY A 437 -10.17 -0.67 27.17
CA GLY A 437 -9.87 0.52 27.99
C GLY A 437 -10.18 1.86 27.30
N VAL A 438 -9.79 2.00 26.03
CA VAL A 438 -10.05 3.25 25.27
C VAL A 438 -11.53 3.42 24.95
N LYS A 439 -12.23 2.36 24.53
CA LYS A 439 -13.68 2.44 24.28
C LYS A 439 -14.43 2.84 25.55
N ASN A 440 -14.10 2.22 26.70
CA ASN A 440 -14.77 2.52 27.97
C ASN A 440 -14.47 3.96 28.42
N ASN A 441 -13.22 4.42 28.28
CA ASN A 441 -12.84 5.79 28.63
C ASN A 441 -13.54 6.86 27.77
N LEU A 442 -13.59 6.67 26.44
CA LEU A 442 -14.30 7.60 25.55
C LEU A 442 -15.81 7.59 25.81
N THR A 443 -16.40 6.41 26.01
CA THR A 443 -17.82 6.28 26.35
C THR A 443 -18.14 7.05 27.62
N GLU A 444 -17.37 6.85 28.70
CA GLU A 444 -17.55 7.55 29.97
C GLU A 444 -17.40 9.06 29.81
N THR A 445 -16.41 9.51 29.02
CA THR A 445 -16.14 10.93 28.77
C THR A 445 -17.35 11.63 28.16
N PHE A 446 -17.87 11.12 27.04
CA PHE A 446 -19.01 11.74 26.35
C PHE A 446 -20.36 11.51 27.05
N LEU A 447 -20.46 10.53 27.95
CA LEU A 447 -21.63 10.38 28.83
C LEU A 447 -21.65 11.43 29.96
N ARG A 448 -20.48 11.77 30.51
CA ARG A 448 -20.37 12.71 31.65
C ARG A 448 -20.36 14.17 31.21
N HIS A 449 -19.88 14.45 30.01
CA HIS A 449 -19.65 15.81 29.53
C HIS A 449 -20.42 16.06 28.23
N PRO A 450 -21.41 16.98 28.21
CA PRO A 450 -22.09 17.33 26.97
C PRO A 450 -21.10 18.01 26.01
N THR A 451 -21.32 17.79 24.72
CA THR A 451 -20.56 18.41 23.64
C THR A 451 -20.98 19.88 23.50
N ALA A 452 -20.02 20.77 23.21
CA ALA A 452 -20.29 22.19 23.03
C ALA A 452 -21.06 22.48 21.73
N THR A 453 -21.01 21.57 20.76
CA THR A 453 -21.72 21.67 19.48
C THR A 453 -23.14 21.09 19.53
N GLY A 454 -23.47 20.26 20.53
CA GLY A 454 -24.71 19.49 20.58
C GLY A 454 -24.64 18.13 19.86
N ASP A 455 -23.54 17.84 19.16
CA ASP A 455 -23.36 16.57 18.44
C ASP A 455 -23.34 15.37 19.41
N ALA A 456 -23.95 14.26 19.01
CA ALA A 456 -23.93 13.00 19.75
C ALA A 456 -22.71 12.16 19.33
N VAL A 457 -22.02 11.58 20.32
CA VAL A 457 -20.88 10.68 20.07
C VAL A 457 -21.22 9.27 20.56
N LYS A 458 -21.25 8.31 19.63
CA LYS A 458 -21.44 6.88 19.92
C LYS A 458 -20.13 6.13 19.76
N VAL A 459 -19.69 5.44 20.80
CA VAL A 459 -18.47 4.63 20.77
C VAL A 459 -18.84 3.15 20.71
N VAL A 460 -18.29 2.43 19.74
CA VAL A 460 -18.56 1.02 19.46
C VAL A 460 -17.26 0.25 19.44
N GLN A 461 -17.24 -0.91 20.09
CA GLN A 461 -16.20 -1.94 19.96
C GLN A 461 -16.89 -3.28 19.89
N LEU A 462 -16.48 -4.13 18.93
CA LEU A 462 -17.19 -5.38 18.63
C LEU A 462 -16.52 -6.62 19.24
N SER A 463 -15.22 -6.56 19.49
CA SER A 463 -14.48 -7.63 20.16
C SER A 463 -13.39 -7.09 21.09
N SER A 464 -12.97 -7.94 22.03
CA SER A 464 -11.93 -7.65 23.03
C SER A 464 -11.30 -8.96 23.52
N GLU A 465 -10.55 -9.63 22.64
CA GLU A 465 -10.04 -10.99 22.87
C GLU A 465 -8.94 -11.08 23.95
N GLY A 466 -8.37 -9.96 24.40
CA GLY A 466 -7.28 -9.88 25.37
C GLY A 466 -5.92 -10.32 24.82
N ASP A 467 -5.90 -11.42 24.07
CA ASP A 467 -4.70 -12.01 23.46
C ASP A 467 -4.89 -12.23 21.96
N GLN A 468 -3.78 -12.21 21.22
CA GLN A 468 -3.80 -12.55 19.80
C GLN A 468 -4.02 -14.06 19.65
N LYS A 469 -5.05 -14.43 18.89
CA LYS A 469 -5.37 -15.81 18.52
C LYS A 469 -5.18 -16.01 17.02
N PHE A 470 -5.10 -17.26 16.59
CA PHE A 470 -4.93 -17.66 15.20
C PHE A 470 -6.03 -18.66 14.80
N GLY A 471 -6.17 -18.88 13.50
CA GLY A 471 -7.16 -19.79 12.93
C GLY A 471 -8.28 -19.10 12.16
N LYS A 472 -8.96 -19.89 11.32
CA LYS A 472 -9.95 -19.42 10.33
C LYS A 472 -10.97 -18.43 10.89
N LEU A 473 -11.68 -18.77 11.97
CA LEU A 473 -12.72 -17.91 12.55
C LEU A 473 -12.16 -16.59 13.11
N VAL A 474 -10.94 -16.63 13.67
CA VAL A 474 -10.26 -15.44 14.19
C VAL A 474 -9.89 -14.53 13.02
N TYR A 475 -9.32 -15.06 11.95
CA TYR A 475 -8.97 -14.28 10.76
C TYR A 475 -10.20 -13.68 10.07
N GLN A 476 -11.31 -14.42 9.98
CA GLN A 476 -12.56 -13.89 9.44
C GLN A 476 -13.10 -12.71 10.27
N GLY A 477 -13.02 -12.80 11.61
CA GLY A 477 -13.37 -11.68 12.49
C GLY A 477 -12.42 -10.49 12.34
N ALA A 478 -11.12 -10.76 12.27
CA ALA A 478 -10.08 -9.76 12.12
C ALA A 478 -10.25 -8.98 10.79
N LEU A 479 -10.51 -9.67 9.68
CA LEU A 479 -10.76 -9.05 8.38
C LEU A 479 -12.05 -8.23 8.37
N ALA A 480 -13.10 -8.70 9.06
CA ALA A 480 -14.34 -7.94 9.19
C ALA A 480 -14.11 -6.61 9.93
N GLU A 481 -13.30 -6.61 10.99
CA GLU A 481 -12.93 -5.37 11.68
C GLU A 481 -12.02 -4.46 10.84
N VAL A 482 -11.06 -5.01 10.09
CA VAL A 482 -10.24 -4.25 9.12
C VAL A 482 -11.13 -3.52 8.11
N LEU A 483 -12.09 -4.22 7.53
CA LEU A 483 -13.02 -3.63 6.55
C LEU A 483 -13.91 -2.57 7.20
N THR A 484 -14.42 -2.84 8.39
CA THR A 484 -15.23 -1.87 9.15
C THR A 484 -14.45 -0.60 9.47
N LEU A 485 -13.19 -0.70 9.91
CA LEU A 485 -12.29 0.45 10.07
C LEU A 485 -12.10 1.19 8.74
N SER A 486 -11.93 0.46 7.64
CA SER A 486 -11.68 1.03 6.31
C SER A 486 -12.85 1.87 5.78
N PHE A 487 -14.07 1.66 6.29
CA PHE A 487 -15.24 2.47 5.94
C PHE A 487 -15.34 3.79 6.73
N SER A 488 -14.36 4.08 7.59
CA SER A 488 -14.33 5.33 8.35
C SER A 488 -13.93 6.52 7.48
N ASP A 489 -14.37 7.70 7.91
CA ASP A 489 -14.02 8.99 7.33
C ASP A 489 -12.62 9.44 7.79
N HIS A 490 -12.34 9.22 9.08
CA HIS A 490 -11.01 9.42 9.66
C HIS A 490 -10.54 8.13 10.31
N LEU A 491 -9.24 7.89 10.31
CA LEU A 491 -8.66 6.67 10.86
C LEU A 491 -7.46 7.01 11.76
N PHE A 492 -7.54 6.61 13.01
CA PHE A 492 -6.46 6.69 14.00
C PHE A 492 -5.84 5.33 14.17
N VAL A 493 -4.52 5.24 14.10
CA VAL A 493 -3.83 3.95 14.03
C VAL A 493 -2.62 3.91 14.96
N THR A 494 -2.31 2.72 15.47
CA THR A 494 -1.03 2.48 16.13
C THR A 494 0.09 2.40 15.09
N PRO A 495 1.20 3.14 15.26
CA PRO A 495 2.45 2.94 14.52
C PRO A 495 2.85 1.47 14.35
N LYS A 496 3.45 1.12 13.22
CA LYS A 496 4.02 -0.17 12.81
C LYS A 496 2.98 -1.29 12.63
N SER A 497 1.70 -1.02 12.83
CA SER A 497 0.65 -2.05 12.84
C SER A 497 0.20 -2.36 11.41
N THR A 498 0.48 -3.57 10.91
CA THR A 498 0.03 -3.96 9.56
C THR A 498 -1.46 -4.23 9.49
N PHE A 499 -2.11 -4.52 10.61
CA PHE A 499 -3.58 -4.61 10.70
C PHE A 499 -4.25 -3.28 10.35
N SER A 500 -3.78 -2.16 10.92
CA SER A 500 -4.26 -0.84 10.55
C SER A 500 -3.78 -0.42 9.16
N GLY A 501 -2.58 -0.85 8.76
CA GLY A 501 -2.06 -0.73 7.41
C GLY A 501 -3.05 -1.26 6.35
N LEU A 502 -3.66 -2.42 6.59
CA LEU A 502 -4.73 -2.92 5.72
C LEU A 502 -5.95 -2.00 5.73
N ALA A 503 -6.41 -1.57 6.91
CA ALA A 503 -7.60 -0.73 7.02
C ALA A 503 -7.44 0.62 6.29
N GLN A 504 -6.28 1.28 6.43
CA GLN A 504 -5.99 2.53 5.70
C GLN A 504 -5.92 2.30 4.19
N ALA A 505 -5.29 1.21 3.75
CA ALA A 505 -5.10 0.93 2.33
C ALA A 505 -6.41 0.51 1.66
N TYR A 506 -7.21 -0.36 2.30
CA TYR A 506 -8.58 -0.64 1.88
C TYR A 506 -9.42 0.63 1.83
N GLY A 507 -9.29 1.50 2.83
CA GLY A 507 -10.05 2.73 2.92
C GLY A 507 -9.60 3.81 1.95
N GLY A 508 -8.38 3.72 1.41
CA GLY A 508 -7.75 4.86 0.73
C GLY A 508 -7.67 6.09 1.65
N VAL A 509 -7.50 5.87 2.96
CA VAL A 509 -7.50 6.94 3.99
C VAL A 509 -6.06 7.20 4.40
N VAL A 510 -5.63 8.46 4.43
CA VAL A 510 -4.38 8.85 5.08
C VAL A 510 -4.63 8.92 6.59
N PRO A 511 -4.11 8.02 7.42
CA PRO A 511 -4.47 7.96 8.83
C PRO A 511 -3.70 8.98 9.70
N TRP A 512 -4.11 9.09 10.96
CA TRP A 512 -3.32 9.72 12.02
C TRP A 512 -2.62 8.65 12.86
N PHE A 513 -1.30 8.75 13.00
CA PHE A 513 -0.51 7.92 13.90
C PHE A 513 -0.62 8.45 15.32
N ILE A 514 -1.21 7.68 16.24
CA ILE A 514 -1.22 8.03 17.66
C ILE A 514 0.21 7.90 18.19
N ASP A 515 0.71 8.93 18.87
CA ASP A 515 2.05 8.86 19.45
C ASP A 515 2.06 7.79 20.54
N TRP A 516 2.99 6.83 20.43
CA TRP A 516 3.10 5.68 21.35
C TRP A 516 4.28 5.81 22.34
N ARG A 517 5.10 6.87 22.21
CA ARG A 517 6.26 7.15 23.06
C ARG A 517 5.84 7.57 24.47
N ASP A 518 6.65 7.35 25.50
CA ASP A 518 6.27 7.73 26.87
C ASP A 518 6.17 9.25 27.07
N ASN A 519 7.14 9.99 26.55
CA ASN A 519 7.12 11.45 26.60
C ASN A 519 6.53 12.03 25.32
N ILE A 520 5.57 12.95 25.46
CA ILE A 520 5.07 13.74 24.34
C ILE A 520 6.22 14.63 23.87
N THR A 521 6.66 14.43 22.63
CA THR A 521 7.59 15.34 21.95
C THR A 521 6.82 16.56 21.43
N GLU A 522 7.50 17.54 20.85
CA GLU A 522 6.85 18.70 20.19
C GLU A 522 5.74 18.31 19.19
N SER A 523 5.77 17.07 18.68
CA SER A 523 4.81 16.51 17.71
C SER A 523 3.35 16.39 18.18
N GLY A 524 3.04 16.57 19.48
CA GLY A 524 1.68 16.47 20.01
C GLY A 524 1.16 15.03 20.22
N PRO A 525 -0.16 14.81 20.36
CA PRO A 525 -0.74 13.51 20.68
C PRO A 525 -0.75 12.52 19.50
N CYS A 526 -0.63 13.02 18.28
CA CYS A 526 -0.64 12.23 17.06
C CYS A 526 0.01 12.99 15.89
N THR A 527 0.33 12.28 14.82
CA THR A 527 0.94 12.85 13.61
C THR A 527 0.22 12.33 12.38
N ARG A 528 -0.11 13.19 11.42
CA ARG A 528 -0.74 12.75 10.16
C ARG A 528 0.26 11.91 9.36
N ALA A 529 -0.19 10.78 8.83
CA ALA A 529 0.61 10.01 7.88
C ALA A 529 0.83 10.78 6.58
N GLN A 530 1.85 10.41 5.82
CA GLN A 530 2.18 11.07 4.55
C GLN A 530 1.53 10.43 3.31
N THR A 531 0.86 9.28 3.47
CA THR A 531 0.30 8.49 2.34
C THR A 531 -0.77 7.51 2.82
N VAL A 532 -1.56 6.96 1.89
CA VAL A 532 -2.48 5.85 2.17
C VAL A 532 -1.75 4.50 2.20
N ASP A 533 -0.60 4.43 1.54
CA ASP A 533 0.23 3.21 1.47
C ASP A 533 0.84 2.83 2.83
N VAL A 534 1.30 1.59 2.94
CA VAL A 534 1.85 1.01 4.17
C VAL A 534 3.38 1.02 4.13
N CYS A 535 4.00 1.17 5.30
CA CYS A 535 5.46 1.08 5.41
C CYS A 535 5.98 -0.32 5.04
N PHE A 536 6.86 -0.38 4.03
CA PHE A 536 7.79 -1.47 3.82
C PHE A 536 8.86 -1.45 4.91
N GLN A 537 8.59 -2.17 5.98
CA GLN A 537 9.50 -2.26 7.13
C GLN A 537 10.82 -2.90 6.69
N ALA A 538 11.94 -2.46 7.26
CA ALA A 538 13.25 -3.09 7.07
C ALA A 538 13.63 -3.46 5.60
N PRO A 539 13.68 -2.51 4.65
CA PRO A 539 13.90 -2.77 3.20
C PRO A 539 15.29 -3.28 2.81
N PHE A 540 16.10 -3.71 3.78
CA PHE A 540 17.54 -3.97 3.79
C PHE A 540 18.42 -2.77 3.46
N ASP A 541 18.16 -2.08 2.35
CA ASP A 541 18.94 -0.95 1.86
C ASP A 541 18.05 0.24 1.49
N TYR A 542 18.49 1.43 1.87
CA TYR A 542 17.94 2.72 1.40
C TYR A 542 18.62 3.22 0.12
N ASN A 543 19.69 2.56 -0.31
CA ASN A 543 20.41 2.86 -1.55
C ASN A 543 20.17 1.74 -2.57
N ILE A 544 20.21 2.08 -3.85
CA ILE A 544 20.03 1.13 -4.95
C ILE A 544 21.23 0.18 -5.02
N LYS A 545 20.98 -1.14 -4.97
CA LYS A 545 22.03 -2.18 -4.97
C LYS A 545 22.09 -2.97 -6.29
N CYS A 546 22.06 -2.25 -7.41
CA CYS A 546 22.11 -2.83 -8.75
C CYS A 546 23.52 -2.67 -9.35
N PRO A 547 24.42 -3.66 -9.24
CA PRO A 547 25.83 -3.49 -9.61
C PRO A 547 26.05 -3.20 -11.11
N TYR A 548 25.07 -3.59 -11.94
CA TYR A 548 25.09 -3.41 -13.39
C TYR A 548 24.37 -2.14 -13.88
N ASP A 549 23.76 -1.37 -12.98
CA ASP A 549 23.22 -0.04 -13.28
C ASP A 549 24.17 1.00 -12.68
N HIS A 550 25.29 1.26 -13.37
CA HIS A 550 26.33 2.17 -12.87
C HIS A 550 25.85 3.60 -12.63
N GLU A 551 24.78 4.03 -13.30
CA GLU A 551 24.24 5.38 -13.14
C GLU A 551 23.47 5.54 -11.84
N ARG A 552 22.82 4.47 -11.35
CA ARG A 552 21.95 4.50 -10.17
C ARG A 552 22.51 3.76 -8.97
N HIS A 553 23.48 2.87 -9.16
CA HIS A 553 24.10 2.10 -8.08
C HIS A 553 24.56 3.01 -6.93
N ASP A 554 24.29 2.58 -5.70
CA ASP A 554 24.59 3.27 -4.45
C ASP A 554 23.96 4.64 -4.24
N LYS A 555 23.14 5.16 -5.19
CA LYS A 555 22.33 6.36 -4.96
C LYS A 555 21.18 6.07 -4.00
N ASN A 556 20.77 7.08 -3.24
CA ASN A 556 19.61 6.97 -2.36
C ASN A 556 18.35 6.74 -3.19
N ILE A 557 17.53 5.75 -2.78
CA ILE A 557 16.29 5.38 -3.48
C ILE A 557 15.36 6.59 -3.61
N SER A 558 15.20 7.37 -2.54
CA SER A 558 14.25 8.49 -2.47
C SER A 558 14.69 9.72 -3.27
N GLU A 559 15.98 9.81 -3.60
CA GLU A 559 16.52 10.85 -4.51
C GLU A 559 16.27 10.49 -5.97
N VAL A 560 16.40 9.20 -6.32
CA VAL A 560 16.19 8.70 -7.68
C VAL A 560 14.71 8.52 -7.99
N TYR A 561 13.91 8.12 -7.00
CA TYR A 561 12.49 7.81 -7.09
C TYR A 561 11.72 8.60 -6.03
N PRO A 562 11.34 9.87 -6.31
CA PRO A 562 10.75 10.76 -5.31
C PRO A 562 9.40 10.31 -4.75
N ASP A 563 8.71 9.39 -5.42
CA ASP A 563 7.48 8.76 -4.92
C ASP A 563 7.73 7.59 -3.97
N VAL A 564 8.98 7.18 -3.74
CA VAL A 564 9.34 6.17 -2.73
C VAL A 564 10.16 6.86 -1.64
N GLN A 565 9.55 7.09 -0.49
CA GLN A 565 10.16 7.87 0.61
C GLN A 565 10.35 7.03 1.86
N PRO A 566 11.24 7.44 2.79
CA PRO A 566 11.32 6.84 4.11
C PRO A 566 9.97 6.96 4.83
N CYS A 567 9.59 5.93 5.57
CA CYS A 567 8.43 6.00 6.45
C CYS A 567 8.64 7.06 7.54
N LEU A 568 7.54 7.66 8.03
CA LEU A 568 7.64 8.67 9.07
C LEU A 568 8.29 8.08 10.33
N ALA A 569 9.12 8.88 11.01
CA ALA A 569 9.83 8.45 12.22
C ALA A 569 8.90 8.00 13.36
N VAL A 570 7.66 8.52 13.39
CA VAL A 570 6.61 8.10 14.35
C VAL A 570 6.09 6.68 14.09
N ASP A 571 6.19 6.19 12.84
CA ASP A 571 5.70 4.89 12.42
C ASP A 571 6.75 3.80 12.67
N THR A 572 7.67 3.63 11.74
CA THR A 572 8.82 2.72 11.85
C THR A 572 9.88 3.04 10.78
N GLY A 573 11.06 2.44 10.89
CA GLY A 573 12.08 2.53 9.84
C GLY A 573 11.70 1.68 8.64
N GLY A 574 11.62 2.30 7.47
CA GLY A 574 11.33 1.61 6.22
C GLY A 574 11.16 2.55 5.03
N LEU A 575 10.65 2.02 3.92
CA LEU A 575 10.27 2.77 2.72
C LEU A 575 8.77 2.66 2.48
N GLN A 576 8.17 3.64 1.83
CA GLN A 576 6.76 3.59 1.46
C GLN A 576 6.49 4.40 0.21
N LEU A 577 5.42 4.04 -0.51
CA LEU A 577 5.00 4.73 -1.70
C LEU A 577 4.15 5.96 -1.33
N ILE A 578 4.49 7.12 -1.87
CA ILE A 578 3.76 8.37 -1.65
C ILE A 578 2.66 8.48 -2.69
N THR A 579 1.41 8.37 -2.23
CA THR A 579 0.23 8.45 -3.08
C THR A 579 -0.22 9.88 -3.30
N LYS A 580 -0.73 10.16 -4.50
CA LYS A 580 -1.30 11.47 -4.87
C LYS A 580 -2.79 11.55 -4.50
N ASN A 581 -3.13 11.12 -3.28
CA ASN A 581 -4.48 11.33 -2.79
C ASN A 581 -4.61 12.81 -2.38
N ASP A 582 -5.50 13.55 -3.03
CA ASP A 582 -5.71 14.98 -2.77
C ASP A 582 -6.09 15.19 -1.29
N MET A 583 -5.12 15.61 -0.47
CA MET A 583 -5.35 16.01 0.93
C MET A 583 -6.15 17.31 1.04
N SER A 584 -6.51 17.93 -0.09
CA SER A 584 -7.13 19.25 -0.21
C SER A 584 -8.63 19.29 0.15
N MET A 585 -9.30 18.14 0.24
CA MET A 585 -10.74 18.07 0.58
C MET A 585 -11.03 18.23 2.08
N GLU A 586 -10.06 18.03 2.97
CA GLU A 586 -10.28 18.17 4.43
C GLU A 586 -10.27 19.64 4.91
N LEU A 587 -9.79 20.58 4.09
CA LEU A 587 -9.71 22.01 4.44
C LEU A 587 -10.94 22.83 4.02
N LEU A 588 -11.93 22.22 3.36
CA LEU A 588 -13.04 22.95 2.72
C LEU A 588 -14.44 22.73 3.33
N ARG A 589 -14.61 22.04 4.48
CA ARG A 589 -15.91 21.95 5.17
C ARG A 589 -15.85 21.94 6.69
#